data_AF-A0A966HYU2-F1
#
_entry.id   AF-A0A966HYU2-F1
#
_cell.length_a   1.000
_cell.length_b   1.000
_cell.length_c   1.000
_cell.angle_alpha   90.00
_cell.angle_beta   90.00
_cell.angle_gamma   90.00
#
_symmetry.space_group_name_H-M   'P 1'
#
loop_
_entity.id
_entity.type
_entity.pdbx_description
1 polymer ?
#
loop_
_entity_poly.entity_id
_entity_poly.type
_entity_poly.pdbx_seq_one_letter_code
_entity_poly.pdbx_strand_id
1 'polypeptide(L)'
;MSLKRLRFRAIIAVFSLAFTILPATQAPALSFNSVPATQWGYIYGSGKSQKLIAQTPTPRVDTGKPLSKWNIEFVDVPSDAKAAFQYAVDIWASHFESNVPVEIEIHWEPSTINGVLGSARPGDYYNAFDGAPDQDLWYPSAIANKLAKKDLAPSKVDIVLRFNSNALWYTNLDGKVPKLNYDLTSTALHEIGHGLGFLSNAEYDRFFGTGYIIQPTPFDAYVQLADGRRFTDFCARSAELGRAMTSPLTWSGAVAIAANNGTKPKLYSPRPYEDGSSVTHLDENTFFSGTANAVMTPVLDPGEVFRSPGPIALAMMEDMLQKPPA
;
A
#
# COMPACT_ATOMS: atom_id res chain seq x y z
N MET A 1 -3.02 100.41 4.01
CA MET A 1 -1.62 100.23 3.54
C MET A 1 -1.48 98.80 3.06
N SER A 2 -1.10 98.63 1.79
CA SER A 2 -1.12 97.39 1.01
C SER A 2 -0.23 96.28 1.58
N LEU A 3 -0.74 95.05 1.71
CA LEU A 3 0.09 93.84 1.75
C LEU A 3 -0.44 92.77 0.78
N LYS A 4 0.53 92.22 0.03
CA LYS A 4 0.41 91.46 -1.21
C LYS A 4 -0.24 90.08 -1.02
N ARG A 5 -1.13 89.71 -1.97
CA ARG A 5 -1.67 88.35 -2.12
C ARG A 5 -0.61 87.42 -2.73
N LEU A 6 -0.25 86.35 -2.01
CA LEU A 6 0.50 85.22 -2.55
C LEU A 6 -0.50 84.24 -3.20
N ARG A 7 -0.32 83.94 -4.49
CA ARG A 7 -1.12 82.94 -5.21
C ARG A 7 -0.46 81.57 -5.07
N PHE A 8 -1.09 80.65 -4.33
CA PHE A 8 -0.76 79.22 -4.39
C PHE A 8 -1.54 78.58 -5.53
N ARG A 9 -0.83 77.96 -6.49
CA ARG A 9 -1.42 77.08 -7.50
C ARG A 9 -1.38 75.66 -6.94
N ALA A 10 -2.55 75.08 -6.65
CA ALA A 10 -2.67 73.66 -6.33
C ALA A 10 -2.73 72.85 -7.63
N ILE A 11 -1.80 71.91 -7.81
CA ILE A 11 -1.81 70.93 -8.88
C ILE A 11 -2.56 69.71 -8.33
N ILE A 12 -3.72 69.38 -8.90
CA ILE A 12 -4.46 68.16 -8.58
C ILE A 12 -3.98 67.08 -9.56
N ALA A 13 -3.26 66.08 -9.05
CA ALA A 13 -2.93 64.87 -9.80
C ALA A 13 -4.09 63.87 -9.63
N VAL A 14 -4.77 63.53 -10.72
CA VAL A 14 -5.80 62.49 -10.75
C VAL A 14 -5.11 61.17 -11.10
N PHE A 15 -5.02 60.26 -10.14
CA PHE A 15 -4.62 58.87 -10.39
C PHE A 15 -5.88 58.07 -10.77
N SER A 16 -6.03 57.76 -12.06
CA SER A 16 -7.02 56.79 -12.54
C SER A 16 -6.52 55.37 -12.28
N LEU A 17 -7.14 54.69 -11.33
CA LEU A 17 -6.89 53.29 -10.99
C LEU A 17 -7.59 52.39 -12.04
N ALA A 18 -6.83 51.85 -12.98
CA ALA A 18 -7.35 50.85 -13.93
C ALA A 18 -7.44 49.50 -13.21
N PHE A 19 -8.66 49.06 -12.88
CA PHE A 19 -8.92 47.70 -12.41
C PHE A 19 -8.85 46.73 -13.61
N THR A 20 -7.74 46.02 -13.76
CA THR A 20 -7.68 44.86 -14.64
C THR A 20 -8.41 43.70 -13.96
N ILE A 21 -9.62 43.40 -14.42
CA ILE A 21 -10.33 42.18 -14.04
C ILE A 21 -9.63 41.03 -14.77
N LEU A 22 -8.71 40.35 -14.08
CA LEU A 22 -8.21 39.05 -14.53
C LEU A 22 -9.33 38.03 -14.29
N PRO A 23 -9.83 37.31 -15.31
CA PRO A 23 -10.71 36.18 -15.07
C PRO A 23 -9.94 35.17 -14.22
N ALA A 24 -10.50 34.78 -13.08
CA ALA A 24 -9.95 33.68 -12.29
C ALA A 24 -9.94 32.45 -13.21
N THR A 25 -8.76 31.92 -13.49
CA THR A 25 -8.61 30.64 -14.15
C THR A 25 -9.28 29.59 -13.26
N GLN A 26 -10.48 29.15 -13.63
CA GLN A 26 -11.09 27.98 -13.01
C GLN A 26 -10.17 26.81 -13.29
N ALA A 27 -9.52 26.27 -12.26
CA ALA A 27 -8.94 24.95 -12.36
C ALA A 27 -10.09 23.98 -12.68
N PRO A 28 -9.97 23.11 -13.69
CA PRO A 28 -10.98 22.10 -13.93
C PRO A 28 -11.16 21.30 -12.65
N ALA A 29 -12.40 21.17 -12.17
CA ALA A 29 -12.69 20.33 -11.02
C ALA A 29 -12.19 18.92 -11.32
N LEU A 30 -11.46 18.31 -10.38
CA LEU A 30 -11.08 16.90 -10.50
C LEU A 30 -12.36 16.09 -10.63
N SER A 31 -12.40 15.20 -11.62
CA SER A 31 -13.57 14.37 -11.90
C SER A 31 -13.69 13.16 -10.97
N PHE A 32 -12.94 13.14 -9.86
CA PHE A 32 -12.76 12.01 -8.96
C PHE A 32 -12.52 12.51 -7.54
N ASN A 33 -12.74 11.67 -6.53
CA ASN A 33 -12.37 12.00 -5.15
C ASN A 33 -11.06 11.35 -4.76
N SER A 34 -10.36 11.94 -3.79
CA SER A 34 -9.10 11.44 -3.26
C SER A 34 -9.04 11.61 -1.74
N VAL A 35 -8.46 10.64 -1.04
CA VAL A 35 -8.18 10.72 0.40
C VAL A 35 -6.79 10.15 0.70
N PRO A 36 -6.05 10.72 1.66
CA PRO A 36 -4.79 10.13 2.10
C PRO A 36 -5.02 8.73 2.65
N ALA A 37 -4.16 7.78 2.31
CA ALA A 37 -4.15 6.49 3.00
C ALA A 37 -3.50 6.67 4.38
N THR A 38 -4.20 6.28 5.44
CA THR A 38 -3.71 6.44 6.83
C THR A 38 -3.43 5.11 7.51
N GLN A 39 -3.93 4.01 6.96
CA GLN A 39 -3.73 2.67 7.48
C GLN A 39 -2.41 2.12 6.97
N TRP A 40 -1.70 1.38 7.82
CA TRP A 40 -0.40 0.79 7.54
C TRP A 40 -0.49 -0.72 7.65
N GLY A 41 0.03 -1.42 6.65
CA GLY A 41 0.35 -2.84 6.75
C GLY A 41 1.70 -3.02 7.45
N TYR A 42 1.84 -4.10 8.22
CA TYR A 42 3.06 -4.41 8.96
C TYR A 42 3.48 -5.86 8.74
N ILE A 43 4.76 -6.05 8.40
CA ILE A 43 5.45 -7.33 8.57
C ILE A 43 6.25 -7.36 9.88
N TYR A 44 6.01 -8.41 10.67
CA TYR A 44 6.70 -8.64 11.94
C TYR A 44 7.83 -9.65 11.80
N GLY A 45 8.91 -9.46 12.55
CA GLY A 45 9.87 -10.53 12.80
C GLY A 45 9.26 -11.56 13.73
N SER A 46 9.16 -12.82 13.31
CA SER A 46 8.41 -13.86 14.04
C SER A 46 8.93 -14.22 15.44
N GLY A 47 10.11 -13.71 15.83
CA GLY A 47 10.80 -14.04 17.07
C GLY A 47 11.28 -15.50 17.15
N LYS A 48 11.00 -16.34 16.14
CA LYS A 48 11.40 -17.75 16.11
C LYS A 48 12.89 -17.84 15.80
N SER A 49 13.61 -18.68 16.55
CA SER A 49 14.97 -19.09 16.20
C SER A 49 14.92 -20.25 15.21
N GLN A 50 15.57 -20.10 14.05
CA GLN A 50 15.70 -21.17 13.06
C GLN A 50 16.52 -22.35 13.60
N LYS A 51 16.13 -23.59 13.24
CA LYS A 51 16.89 -24.81 13.59
C LYS A 51 18.29 -24.76 12.97
N LEU A 52 19.26 -25.43 13.59
CA LEU A 52 20.69 -25.39 13.20
C LEU A 52 21.02 -25.94 11.80
N ILE A 53 20.06 -26.53 11.08
CA ILE A 53 20.24 -27.09 9.74
C ILE A 53 20.46 -25.93 8.75
N ALA A 54 21.39 -26.09 7.81
CA ALA A 54 21.69 -25.07 6.80
C ALA A 54 20.44 -24.77 5.96
N GLN A 55 19.99 -23.52 5.94
CA GLN A 55 19.01 -23.07 4.97
C GLN A 55 19.61 -23.22 3.58
N THR A 56 18.87 -23.85 2.66
CA THR A 56 19.27 -23.90 1.26
C THR A 56 19.24 -22.46 0.73
N PRO A 57 20.36 -21.93 0.20
CA PRO A 57 20.37 -20.61 -0.38
C PRO A 57 19.30 -20.53 -1.46
N THR A 58 18.45 -19.50 -1.39
CA THR A 58 17.51 -19.19 -2.47
C THR A 58 18.13 -18.09 -3.30
N PRO A 59 18.79 -18.44 -4.43
CA PRO A 59 19.56 -17.47 -5.19
C PRO A 59 18.67 -16.39 -5.79
N ARG A 60 19.30 -15.29 -6.19
CA ARG A 60 18.69 -14.29 -7.06
C ARG A 60 18.04 -14.98 -8.26
N VAL A 61 16.80 -14.60 -8.57
CA VAL A 61 16.09 -15.00 -9.78
C VAL A 61 16.27 -13.91 -10.83
N ASP A 62 16.27 -14.32 -12.10
CA ASP A 62 16.23 -13.36 -13.19
C ASP A 62 14.85 -12.71 -13.21
N THR A 63 14.82 -11.40 -12.98
CA THR A 63 13.60 -10.60 -13.11
C THR A 63 13.35 -10.45 -14.60
N GLY A 64 12.27 -11.05 -15.10
CA GLY A 64 11.90 -10.98 -16.51
C GLY A 64 11.76 -9.53 -17.00
N LYS A 65 11.43 -9.36 -18.29
CA LYS A 65 11.26 -8.02 -18.87
C LYS A 65 10.27 -7.18 -18.03
N PRO A 66 10.63 -5.96 -17.62
CA PRO A 66 9.72 -5.11 -16.86
C PRO A 66 8.48 -4.75 -17.68
N LEU A 67 7.32 -4.82 -17.05
CA LEU A 67 5.99 -4.48 -17.57
C LEU A 67 5.52 -3.07 -17.15
N SER A 68 6.28 -2.41 -16.28
CA SER A 68 6.03 -1.03 -15.83
C SER A 68 7.35 -0.34 -15.45
N LYS A 69 7.31 0.99 -15.38
CA LYS A 69 8.41 1.82 -14.88
C LYS A 69 8.16 2.15 -13.41
N TRP A 70 9.21 2.08 -12.59
CA TRP A 70 9.16 2.39 -11.17
C TRP A 70 10.26 3.39 -10.84
N ASN A 71 9.93 4.45 -10.12
CA ASN A 71 10.87 5.46 -9.66
C ASN A 71 10.93 5.38 -8.13
N ILE A 72 12.16 5.39 -7.58
CA ILE A 72 12.38 5.24 -6.14
C ILE A 72 13.03 6.51 -5.59
N GLU A 73 12.36 7.11 -4.63
CA GLU A 73 12.92 8.10 -3.72
C GLU A 73 13.39 7.41 -2.44
N PHE A 74 14.67 7.56 -2.11
CA PHE A 74 15.27 7.02 -0.90
C PHE A 74 15.46 8.14 0.13
N VAL A 75 14.82 7.97 1.29
CA VAL A 75 14.95 8.86 2.45
C VAL A 75 15.77 8.15 3.52
N ASP A 76 16.96 8.68 3.79
CA ASP A 76 17.93 8.16 4.77
C ASP A 76 18.39 6.69 4.60
N VAL A 77 18.07 6.07 3.46
CA VAL A 77 18.48 4.69 3.15
C VAL A 77 19.99 4.57 2.93
N PRO A 78 20.70 3.69 3.67
CA PRO A 78 22.12 3.40 3.47
C PRO A 78 22.44 2.92 2.05
N SER A 79 23.59 3.29 1.50
CA SER A 79 23.96 2.99 0.12
C SER A 79 24.01 1.49 -0.19
N ASP A 80 24.41 0.67 0.78
CA ASP A 80 24.50 -0.79 0.68
C ASP A 80 23.13 -1.48 0.74
N ALA A 81 22.09 -0.82 1.25
CA ALA A 81 20.72 -1.34 1.28
C ALA A 81 19.93 -1.09 -0.01
N LYS A 82 20.28 -0.05 -0.79
CA LYS A 82 19.53 0.39 -1.99
C LYS A 82 19.35 -0.71 -3.04
N ALA A 83 20.34 -1.59 -3.20
CA ALA A 83 20.28 -2.67 -4.18
C ALA A 83 19.21 -3.72 -3.84
N ALA A 84 18.93 -3.97 -2.55
CA ALA A 84 17.87 -4.87 -2.11
C ALA A 84 16.48 -4.31 -2.43
N PHE A 85 16.27 -3.01 -2.20
CA PHE A 85 15.04 -2.32 -2.58
C PHE A 85 14.82 -2.31 -4.08
N GLN A 86 15.85 -1.94 -4.86
CA GLN A 86 15.77 -1.96 -6.32
C GLN A 86 15.40 -3.36 -6.83
N TYR A 87 16.00 -4.40 -6.26
CA TYR A 87 15.71 -5.76 -6.67
C TYR A 87 14.26 -6.21 -6.35
N ALA A 88 13.71 -5.81 -5.19
CA ALA A 88 12.30 -6.04 -4.88
C ALA A 88 11.36 -5.30 -5.85
N VAL A 89 11.71 -4.06 -6.23
CA VAL A 89 11.02 -3.27 -7.24
C VAL A 89 11.10 -3.92 -8.61
N ASP A 90 12.27 -4.44 -9.02
CA ASP A 90 12.45 -5.12 -10.30
C ASP A 90 11.57 -6.38 -10.41
N ILE A 91 11.42 -7.12 -9.30
CA ILE A 91 10.48 -8.26 -9.23
C ILE A 91 9.05 -7.77 -9.47
N TRP A 92 8.58 -6.76 -8.73
CA TRP A 92 7.22 -6.22 -8.93
C TRP A 92 7.02 -5.63 -10.32
N ALA A 93 8.00 -4.92 -10.87
CA ALA A 93 7.95 -4.37 -12.22
C ALA A 93 7.77 -5.45 -13.28
N SER A 94 8.25 -6.68 -13.05
CA SER A 94 8.03 -7.83 -13.95
C SER A 94 6.64 -8.47 -13.86
N HIS A 95 5.85 -8.11 -12.84
CA HIS A 95 4.52 -8.68 -12.56
C HIS A 95 3.38 -7.65 -12.62
N PHE A 96 3.66 -6.38 -12.37
CA PHE A 96 2.68 -5.31 -12.40
C PHE A 96 2.76 -4.57 -13.75
N GLU A 97 1.83 -4.86 -14.67
CA GLU A 97 1.77 -4.15 -15.94
C GLU A 97 1.17 -2.75 -15.76
N SER A 98 1.85 -1.70 -16.21
CA SER A 98 1.28 -0.34 -16.18
C SER A 98 1.98 0.56 -17.20
N ASN A 99 1.18 1.36 -17.90
CA ASN A 99 1.68 2.42 -18.78
C ASN A 99 1.93 3.74 -18.02
N VAL A 100 1.55 3.81 -16.75
CA VAL A 100 1.83 4.92 -15.84
C VAL A 100 2.96 4.48 -14.90
N PRO A 101 4.05 5.26 -14.75
CA PRO A 101 5.09 4.96 -13.78
C PRO A 101 4.54 4.87 -12.36
N VAL A 102 5.14 4.02 -11.53
CA VAL A 102 4.85 3.93 -10.09
C VAL A 102 5.90 4.73 -9.32
N GLU A 103 5.47 5.69 -8.53
CA GLU A 103 6.33 6.54 -7.69
C GLU A 103 6.39 5.99 -6.26
N ILE A 104 7.58 5.66 -5.76
CA ILE A 104 7.76 5.06 -4.43
C ILE A 104 8.70 5.87 -3.58
N GLU A 105 8.31 6.09 -2.32
CA GLU A 105 9.14 6.68 -1.29
C GLU A 105 9.50 5.64 -0.23
N ILE A 106 10.79 5.48 0.06
CA ILE A 106 11.31 4.48 1.01
C ILE A 106 12.07 5.19 2.12
N HIS A 107 11.57 5.08 3.35
CA HIS A 107 12.17 5.64 4.56
C HIS A 107 12.94 4.59 5.34
N TRP A 108 14.12 4.98 5.84
CA TRP A 108 14.93 4.18 6.75
C TRP A 108 15.01 4.86 8.11
N GLU A 109 14.23 4.39 9.07
CA GLU A 109 14.05 5.07 10.35
C GLU A 109 13.78 4.08 11.50
N PRO A 110 14.05 4.44 12.76
CA PRO A 110 13.78 3.56 13.87
C PRO A 110 12.26 3.37 14.04
N SER A 111 11.81 2.10 14.17
CA SER A 111 10.40 1.82 14.50
C SER A 111 10.15 1.96 16.01
N THR A 112 9.01 2.56 16.37
CA THR A 112 8.52 2.59 17.76
C THR A 112 7.62 1.40 18.11
N ILE A 113 7.29 0.55 17.12
CA ILE A 113 6.45 -0.64 17.31
C ILE A 113 7.35 -1.87 17.44
N ASN A 114 7.23 -2.57 18.56
CA ASN A 114 8.07 -3.72 18.84
C ASN A 114 7.84 -4.85 17.81
N GLY A 115 8.92 -5.38 17.26
CA GLY A 115 8.90 -6.50 16.32
C GLY A 115 8.62 -6.15 14.86
N VAL A 116 8.21 -4.91 14.55
CA VAL A 116 7.97 -4.48 13.16
C VAL A 116 9.29 -4.34 12.41
N LEU A 117 9.38 -5.01 11.26
CA LEU A 117 10.52 -4.94 10.34
C LEU A 117 10.30 -3.88 9.27
N GLY A 118 9.10 -3.86 8.69
CA GLY A 118 8.68 -2.93 7.66
C GLY A 118 7.23 -2.55 7.83
N SER A 119 6.86 -1.43 7.22
CA SER A 119 5.48 -1.01 7.10
C SER A 119 5.23 -0.28 5.80
N ALA A 120 4.04 -0.43 5.24
CA ALA A 120 3.69 0.19 3.98
C ALA A 120 2.23 0.59 3.89
N ARG A 121 2.00 1.56 3.01
CA ARG A 121 0.68 2.00 2.59
C ARG A 121 0.73 2.60 1.19
N PRO A 122 -0.43 2.69 0.50
CA PRO A 122 -0.57 3.60 -0.63
C PRO A 122 -0.30 5.05 -0.21
N GLY A 123 0.02 5.93 -1.16
CA GLY A 123 0.08 7.38 -0.90
C GLY A 123 -1.30 7.93 -0.55
N ASP A 124 -2.24 7.69 -1.46
CA ASP A 124 -3.66 8.04 -1.37
C ASP A 124 -4.55 6.90 -1.92
N TYR A 125 -5.84 7.03 -1.65
CA TYR A 125 -6.90 6.30 -2.34
C TYR A 125 -7.70 7.24 -3.23
N TYR A 126 -8.19 6.71 -4.34
CA TYR A 126 -9.02 7.42 -5.31
C TYR A 126 -10.29 6.64 -5.62
N ASN A 127 -11.42 7.33 -5.77
CA ASN A 127 -12.67 6.74 -6.25
C ASN A 127 -13.33 7.62 -7.32
N ALA A 128 -14.37 7.10 -7.94
CA ALA A 128 -15.16 7.83 -8.94
C ALA A 128 -14.36 8.37 -10.14
N PHE A 129 -13.23 7.76 -10.49
CA PHE A 129 -12.43 8.15 -11.66
C PHE A 129 -12.84 7.38 -12.93
N ASP A 130 -12.55 7.98 -14.08
CA ASP A 130 -12.77 7.34 -15.37
C ASP A 130 -11.90 6.07 -15.50
N GLY A 131 -12.54 4.93 -15.74
CA GLY A 131 -11.90 3.62 -15.76
C GLY A 131 -11.96 2.83 -14.45
N ALA A 132 -12.49 3.38 -13.34
CA ALA A 132 -12.68 2.61 -12.11
C ALA A 132 -13.72 1.48 -12.32
N PRO A 133 -13.37 0.20 -12.04
CA PRO A 133 -14.29 -0.93 -12.20
C PRO A 133 -15.58 -0.80 -11.38
N ASP A 134 -15.46 -0.25 -10.18
CA ASP A 134 -16.57 0.17 -9.33
C ASP A 134 -16.33 1.62 -8.90
N GLN A 135 -17.35 2.47 -8.96
CA GLN A 135 -17.19 3.89 -8.68
C GLN A 135 -17.25 4.21 -7.18
N ASP A 136 -17.76 3.28 -6.37
CA ASP A 136 -17.93 3.44 -4.92
C ASP A 136 -16.70 2.95 -4.12
N LEU A 137 -15.81 2.17 -4.76
CA LEU A 137 -14.59 1.64 -4.14
C LEU A 137 -13.41 2.59 -4.22
N TRP A 138 -12.56 2.54 -3.20
CA TRP A 138 -11.38 3.38 -3.03
C TRP A 138 -10.12 2.62 -3.43
N TYR A 139 -9.58 2.94 -4.61
CA TYR A 139 -8.45 2.25 -5.22
C TYR A 139 -7.13 2.87 -4.75
N PRO A 140 -6.13 2.06 -4.36
CA PRO A 140 -4.81 2.58 -3.99
C PRO A 140 -4.15 3.24 -5.21
N SER A 141 -3.31 4.26 -4.95
CA SER A 141 -2.76 5.17 -5.97
C SER A 141 -2.24 4.47 -7.24
N ALA A 142 -1.34 3.48 -7.08
CA ALA A 142 -0.78 2.73 -8.21
C ALA A 142 -1.85 1.98 -9.05
N ILE A 143 -2.84 1.36 -8.39
CA ILE A 143 -3.94 0.68 -9.07
C ILE A 143 -4.84 1.69 -9.78
N ALA A 144 -5.19 2.79 -9.11
CA ALA A 144 -6.03 3.83 -9.68
C ALA A 144 -5.39 4.44 -10.93
N ASN A 145 -4.10 4.77 -10.87
CA ASN A 145 -3.30 5.28 -12.00
C ASN A 145 -3.26 4.29 -13.17
N LYS A 146 -3.04 2.99 -12.90
CA LYS A 146 -3.09 1.93 -13.91
C LYS A 146 -4.45 1.87 -14.60
N LEU A 147 -5.54 1.84 -13.82
CA LEU A 147 -6.91 1.72 -14.34
C LEU A 147 -7.34 2.96 -15.13
N ALA A 148 -7.00 4.15 -14.64
CA ALA A 148 -7.26 5.42 -15.30
C ALA A 148 -6.36 5.66 -16.53
N LYS A 149 -5.29 4.86 -16.69
CA LYS A 149 -4.27 4.99 -17.74
C LYS A 149 -3.57 6.36 -17.77
N LYS A 150 -3.64 7.08 -16.65
CA LYS A 150 -3.00 8.38 -16.42
C LYS A 150 -2.68 8.52 -14.95
N ASP A 151 -1.67 9.31 -14.65
CA ASP A 151 -1.38 9.73 -13.29
C ASP A 151 -2.45 10.71 -12.80
N LEU A 152 -3.20 10.29 -11.78
CA LEU A 152 -4.28 11.07 -11.17
C LEU A 152 -3.73 12.17 -10.23
N ALA A 153 -2.51 12.03 -9.72
CA ALA A 153 -1.90 12.99 -8.80
C ALA A 153 -0.37 13.10 -8.99
N PRO A 154 0.10 13.77 -10.07
CA PRO A 154 1.53 13.78 -10.45
C PRO A 154 2.52 14.40 -9.48
N SER A 155 2.04 15.01 -8.39
CA SER A 155 2.89 15.59 -7.34
C SER A 155 2.91 14.74 -6.07
N LYS A 156 2.39 13.51 -6.12
CA LYS A 156 2.29 12.61 -4.98
C LYS A 156 2.90 11.26 -5.31
N VAL A 157 3.47 10.63 -4.30
CA VAL A 157 3.97 9.25 -4.39
C VAL A 157 2.80 8.27 -4.37
N ASP A 158 2.94 7.14 -5.06
CA ASP A 158 1.93 6.09 -5.10
C ASP A 158 2.03 5.15 -3.90
N ILE A 159 3.25 4.92 -3.41
CA ILE A 159 3.55 3.96 -2.33
C ILE A 159 4.54 4.61 -1.36
N VAL A 160 4.25 4.47 -0.07
CA VAL A 160 5.15 4.88 1.01
C VAL A 160 5.54 3.65 1.82
N LEU A 161 6.84 3.42 1.94
CA LEU A 161 7.41 2.33 2.73
C LEU A 161 8.29 2.89 3.85
N ARG A 162 8.25 2.25 5.02
CA ARG A 162 9.14 2.55 6.16
C ARG A 162 9.80 1.26 6.63
N PHE A 163 11.11 1.29 6.78
CA PHE A 163 11.93 0.16 7.22
C PHE A 163 12.62 0.47 8.51
N ASN A 164 12.51 -0.45 9.47
CA ASN A 164 13.08 -0.30 10.79
C ASN A 164 14.62 -0.29 10.73
N SER A 165 15.22 0.89 10.90
CA SER A 165 16.67 1.07 10.85
C SER A 165 17.45 0.31 11.92
N ASN A 166 16.77 -0.17 12.97
CA ASN A 166 17.36 -0.93 14.07
C ASN A 166 17.33 -2.45 13.86
N ALA A 167 16.66 -2.94 12.81
CA ALA A 167 16.58 -4.37 12.55
C ALA A 167 17.90 -4.92 11.99
N LEU A 168 18.14 -6.22 12.23
CA LEU A 168 19.32 -6.92 11.73
C LEU A 168 19.12 -7.30 10.27
N TRP A 169 19.45 -6.39 9.37
CA TRP A 169 19.23 -6.59 7.93
C TRP A 169 20.30 -7.43 7.27
N TYR A 170 19.88 -8.22 6.28
CA TYR A 170 20.72 -8.78 5.25
C TYR A 170 20.42 -8.10 3.92
N THR A 171 21.41 -7.38 3.40
CA THR A 171 21.26 -6.50 2.22
C THR A 171 21.81 -7.12 0.93
N ASN A 172 22.55 -8.22 1.02
CA ASN A 172 23.10 -8.90 -0.16
C ASN A 172 22.02 -9.68 -0.91
N LEU A 173 22.20 -9.81 -2.23
CA LEU A 173 21.20 -10.44 -3.12
C LEU A 173 21.44 -11.94 -3.37
N ASP A 174 22.48 -12.53 -2.78
CA ASP A 174 22.87 -13.92 -3.08
C ASP A 174 22.02 -14.98 -2.36
N GLY A 175 21.10 -14.55 -1.48
CA GLY A 175 20.18 -15.41 -0.73
C GLY A 175 20.85 -16.23 0.37
N LYS A 176 22.07 -15.89 0.80
CA LYS A 176 22.79 -16.57 1.89
C LYS A 176 22.61 -15.84 3.21
N VAL A 177 21.35 -15.62 3.58
CA VAL A 177 20.96 -14.87 4.77
C VAL A 177 21.44 -15.59 6.03
N PRO A 178 22.21 -14.93 6.92
CA PRO A 178 22.58 -15.50 8.20
C PRO A 178 21.35 -15.69 9.10
N LYS A 179 21.43 -16.66 10.01
CA LYS A 179 20.31 -17.13 10.85
C LYS A 179 19.65 -16.09 11.77
N LEU A 180 20.30 -14.94 11.99
CA LEU A 180 19.79 -13.86 12.85
C LEU A 180 19.37 -12.62 12.07
N ASN A 181 19.59 -12.64 10.75
CA ASN A 181 19.30 -11.52 9.90
C ASN A 181 17.98 -11.74 9.17
N TYR A 182 17.28 -10.64 8.91
CA TYR A 182 16.10 -10.60 8.06
C TYR A 182 16.52 -10.18 6.65
N ASP A 183 16.03 -10.86 5.64
CA ASP A 183 16.33 -10.53 4.24
C ASP A 183 15.59 -9.26 3.83
N LEU A 184 16.34 -8.19 3.56
CA LEU A 184 15.75 -6.90 3.23
C LEU A 184 14.95 -6.93 1.92
N THR A 185 15.38 -7.75 0.94
CA THR A 185 14.63 -7.89 -0.33
C THR A 185 13.27 -8.54 -0.07
N SER A 186 13.21 -9.59 0.74
CA SER A 186 11.95 -10.26 1.10
C SER A 186 10.98 -9.32 1.80
N THR A 187 11.47 -8.54 2.77
CA THR A 187 10.65 -7.54 3.46
C THR A 187 10.20 -6.45 2.49
N ALA A 188 11.08 -5.92 1.64
CA ALA A 188 10.71 -4.95 0.62
C ALA A 188 9.66 -5.47 -0.35
N LEU A 189 9.79 -6.73 -0.78
CA LEU A 189 8.84 -7.38 -1.67
C LEU A 189 7.44 -7.48 -1.05
N HIS A 190 7.37 -7.86 0.23
CA HIS A 190 6.14 -7.90 1.02
C HIS A 190 5.51 -6.51 1.14
N GLU A 191 6.27 -5.52 1.60
CA GLU A 191 5.76 -4.18 1.88
C GLU A 191 5.27 -3.46 0.61
N ILE A 192 5.91 -3.68 -0.53
CA ILE A 192 5.39 -3.18 -1.82
C ILE A 192 4.01 -3.81 -2.12
N GLY A 193 3.77 -5.07 -1.74
CA GLY A 193 2.46 -5.72 -1.89
C GLY A 193 1.35 -4.96 -1.16
N HIS A 194 1.59 -4.53 0.09
CA HIS A 194 0.66 -3.66 0.82
C HIS A 194 0.43 -2.32 0.10
N GLY A 195 1.50 -1.69 -0.39
CA GLY A 195 1.40 -0.45 -1.19
C GLY A 195 0.56 -0.60 -2.46
N LEU A 196 0.58 -1.78 -3.07
CA LEU A 196 -0.23 -2.14 -4.24
C LEU A 196 -1.66 -2.55 -3.90
N GLY A 197 -2.09 -2.52 -2.63
CA GLY A 197 -3.48 -2.75 -2.26
C GLY A 197 -3.77 -4.06 -1.53
N PHE A 198 -2.77 -4.81 -1.07
CA PHE A 198 -2.95 -5.82 -0.02
C PHE A 198 -3.25 -5.16 1.33
N LEU A 199 -4.30 -4.34 1.39
CA LEU A 199 -4.62 -3.55 2.56
C LEU A 199 -6.13 -3.31 2.60
N SER A 200 -6.72 -3.58 3.76
CA SER A 200 -8.11 -3.29 4.08
C SER A 200 -8.19 -1.87 4.61
N ASN A 201 -9.30 -1.17 4.35
CA ASN A 201 -9.64 0.09 5.02
C ASN A 201 -10.55 -0.11 6.25
N ALA A 202 -10.80 -1.36 6.67
CA ALA A 202 -11.59 -1.64 7.86
C ALA A 202 -10.77 -1.39 9.14
N GLU A 203 -11.28 -0.54 10.03
CA GLU A 203 -10.67 -0.24 11.33
C GLU A 203 -11.34 -1.03 12.45
N TYR A 204 -10.54 -1.50 13.41
CA TYR A 204 -11.02 -2.25 14.56
C TYR A 204 -10.82 -1.50 15.87
N ASP A 205 -11.93 -1.23 16.57
CA ASP A 205 -11.93 -0.65 17.90
C ASP A 205 -11.91 -1.77 18.95
N ARG A 206 -10.73 -1.99 19.53
CA ARG A 206 -10.51 -3.03 20.55
C ARG A 206 -11.29 -2.79 21.83
N PHE A 207 -11.60 -1.54 22.17
CA PHE A 207 -12.26 -1.21 23.42
C PHE A 207 -13.75 -1.58 23.36
N PHE A 208 -14.41 -1.27 22.24
CA PHE A 208 -15.82 -1.57 22.04
C PHE A 208 -16.08 -2.85 21.22
N GLY A 209 -15.04 -3.49 20.69
CA GLY A 209 -15.17 -4.65 19.79
C GLY A 209 -15.96 -4.32 18.52
N THR A 210 -15.83 -3.09 18.02
CA THR A 210 -16.61 -2.54 16.91
C THR A 210 -15.72 -2.37 15.68
N GLY A 211 -16.23 -2.72 14.50
CA GLY A 211 -15.55 -2.47 13.23
C GLY A 211 -16.10 -1.24 12.52
N TYR A 212 -15.26 -0.58 11.74
CA TYR A 212 -15.58 0.63 10.98
C TYR A 212 -15.06 0.51 9.55
N ILE A 213 -15.89 0.83 8.56
CA ILE A 213 -15.50 0.87 7.15
C ILE A 213 -16.35 1.93 6.41
N ILE A 214 -15.72 3.03 6.02
CA ILE A 214 -16.39 4.14 5.32
C ILE A 214 -15.92 4.31 3.88
N GLN A 215 -14.76 3.74 3.55
CA GLN A 215 -14.08 3.89 2.26
C GLN A 215 -13.56 2.52 1.83
N PRO A 216 -14.45 1.55 1.54
CA PRO A 216 -14.04 0.20 1.21
C PRO A 216 -13.16 0.20 -0.04
N THR A 217 -12.06 -0.54 0.05
CA THR A 217 -11.16 -0.80 -1.06
C THR A 217 -11.63 -2.02 -1.88
N PRO A 218 -11.05 -2.25 -3.07
CA PRO A 218 -11.21 -3.55 -3.74
C PRO A 218 -10.85 -4.74 -2.85
N PHE A 219 -9.84 -4.61 -1.99
CA PHE A 219 -9.48 -5.67 -1.04
C PHE A 219 -10.65 -6.01 -0.11
N ASP A 220 -11.25 -4.99 0.52
CA ASP A 220 -12.42 -5.14 1.40
C ASP A 220 -13.61 -5.81 0.70
N ALA A 221 -13.82 -5.47 -0.57
CA ALA A 221 -14.88 -6.03 -1.40
C ALA A 221 -14.67 -7.52 -1.76
N TYR A 222 -13.52 -8.13 -1.43
CA TYR A 222 -13.29 -9.56 -1.63
C TYR A 222 -13.12 -10.34 -0.33
N VAL A 223 -12.90 -9.67 0.82
CA VAL A 223 -12.85 -10.31 2.14
C VAL A 223 -14.23 -10.89 2.49
N GLN A 224 -14.31 -12.19 2.70
CA GLN A 224 -15.57 -12.91 2.87
C GLN A 224 -15.58 -13.86 4.07
N LEU A 225 -16.71 -13.90 4.76
CA LEU A 225 -17.01 -14.84 5.84
C LEU A 225 -17.54 -16.17 5.29
N ALA A 226 -17.61 -17.18 6.16
CA ALA A 226 -18.17 -18.50 5.82
C ALA A 226 -19.66 -18.45 5.42
N ASP A 227 -20.42 -17.46 5.91
CA ASP A 227 -21.83 -17.25 5.56
C ASP A 227 -22.03 -16.55 4.21
N GLY A 228 -20.94 -16.22 3.51
CA GLY A 228 -20.95 -15.57 2.20
C GLY A 228 -20.96 -14.05 2.23
N ARG A 229 -21.12 -13.42 3.41
CA ARG A 229 -21.06 -11.96 3.51
C ARG A 229 -19.65 -11.44 3.36
N ARG A 230 -19.55 -10.26 2.78
CA ARG A 230 -18.31 -9.51 2.57
C ARG A 230 -18.24 -8.31 3.49
N PHE A 231 -17.06 -7.70 3.64
CA PHE A 231 -16.90 -6.51 4.48
C PHE A 231 -17.76 -5.34 4.01
N THR A 232 -17.97 -5.22 2.70
CA THR A 232 -18.86 -4.22 2.07
C THR A 232 -20.36 -4.43 2.37
N ASP A 233 -20.76 -5.59 2.89
CA ASP A 233 -22.16 -5.89 3.21
C ASP A 233 -22.55 -5.40 4.62
N PHE A 234 -21.57 -5.03 5.44
CA PHE A 234 -21.81 -4.56 6.80
C PHE A 234 -22.09 -3.07 6.83
N CYS A 235 -22.87 -2.65 7.83
CA CYS A 235 -23.01 -1.23 8.14
C CYS A 235 -21.65 -0.63 8.51
N ALA A 236 -21.41 0.61 8.03
CA ALA A 236 -20.14 1.32 8.13
C ALA A 236 -19.55 1.40 9.55
N ARG A 237 -20.36 1.29 10.59
CA ARG A 237 -19.92 1.11 11.99
C ARG A 237 -20.81 0.08 12.65
N SER A 238 -20.26 -1.08 13.02
CA SER A 238 -21.05 -2.12 13.68
C SER A 238 -20.23 -3.08 14.53
N ALA A 239 -20.85 -3.57 15.61
CA ALA A 239 -20.31 -4.66 16.41
C ALA A 239 -20.24 -5.98 15.61
N GLU A 240 -21.04 -6.10 14.55
CA GLU A 240 -21.02 -7.27 13.68
C GLU A 240 -19.78 -7.31 12.79
N LEU A 241 -19.43 -6.18 12.17
CA LEU A 241 -18.15 -6.05 11.45
C LEU A 241 -16.97 -6.32 12.39
N GLY A 242 -17.01 -5.82 13.63
CA GLY A 242 -15.97 -6.11 14.63
C GLY A 242 -15.83 -7.61 14.93
N ARG A 243 -16.94 -8.35 15.02
CA ARG A 243 -16.89 -9.82 15.13
C ARG A 243 -16.36 -10.47 13.86
N ALA A 244 -16.75 -9.99 12.69
CA ALA A 244 -16.26 -10.49 11.41
C ALA A 244 -14.74 -10.39 11.28
N MET A 245 -14.13 -9.26 11.67
CA MET A 245 -12.69 -9.01 11.61
C MET A 245 -11.84 -9.95 12.48
N THR A 246 -12.45 -10.68 13.42
CA THR A 246 -11.80 -11.67 14.30
C THR A 246 -12.37 -13.09 14.14
N SER A 247 -13.13 -13.30 13.06
CA SER A 247 -13.67 -14.60 12.66
C SER A 247 -12.85 -15.17 11.50
N PRO A 248 -12.96 -16.46 11.16
CA PRO A 248 -12.29 -17.00 9.98
C PRO A 248 -12.70 -16.25 8.69
N LEU A 249 -11.71 -15.69 8.00
CA LEU A 249 -11.89 -14.95 6.75
C LEU A 249 -11.24 -15.66 5.57
N THR A 250 -11.84 -15.48 4.40
CA THR A 250 -11.35 -16.02 3.13
C THR A 250 -11.46 -14.99 2.03
N TRP A 251 -10.65 -15.13 0.98
CA TRP A 251 -10.73 -14.32 -0.22
C TRP A 251 -11.73 -14.90 -1.23
N SER A 252 -12.64 -14.08 -1.74
CA SER A 252 -13.74 -14.51 -2.62
C SER A 252 -13.51 -14.29 -4.13
N GLY A 253 -12.37 -13.73 -4.53
CA GLY A 253 -12.05 -13.49 -5.93
C GLY A 253 -11.76 -14.77 -6.72
N ALA A 254 -12.33 -14.85 -7.93
CA ALA A 254 -12.35 -16.08 -8.72
C ALA A 254 -10.96 -16.46 -9.25
N VAL A 255 -10.12 -15.47 -9.57
CA VAL A 255 -8.77 -15.71 -10.07
C VAL A 255 -7.92 -16.32 -8.96
N ALA A 256 -7.95 -15.75 -7.75
CA ALA A 256 -7.20 -16.30 -6.62
C ALA A 256 -7.74 -17.64 -6.13
N ILE A 257 -9.05 -17.88 -6.22
CA ILE A 257 -9.64 -19.21 -5.98
C ILE A 257 -9.07 -20.24 -6.96
N ALA A 258 -8.99 -19.91 -8.25
CA ALA A 258 -8.42 -20.79 -9.26
C ALA A 258 -6.92 -21.04 -9.01
N ALA A 259 -6.16 -19.99 -8.68
CA ALA A 259 -4.74 -20.09 -8.33
C ALA A 259 -4.48 -20.94 -7.08
N ASN A 260 -5.46 -21.03 -6.18
CA ASN A 260 -5.44 -21.85 -4.98
C ASN A 260 -6.24 -23.16 -5.14
N ASN A 261 -6.17 -23.77 -6.33
CA ASN A 261 -6.76 -25.09 -6.63
C ASN A 261 -8.27 -25.18 -6.35
N GLY A 262 -9.01 -24.12 -6.65
CA GLY A 262 -10.47 -24.06 -6.44
C GLY A 262 -10.89 -23.81 -4.99
N THR A 263 -9.95 -23.55 -4.08
CA THR A 263 -10.23 -23.26 -2.67
C THR A 263 -10.03 -21.77 -2.40
N LYS A 264 -10.95 -21.13 -1.67
CA LYS A 264 -10.79 -19.73 -1.27
C LYS A 264 -9.51 -19.55 -0.42
N PRO A 265 -8.58 -18.67 -0.81
CA PRO A 265 -7.41 -18.36 0.01
C PRO A 265 -7.83 -17.94 1.43
N LYS A 266 -7.19 -18.50 2.44
CA LYS A 266 -7.46 -18.16 3.85
C LYS A 266 -6.71 -16.89 4.23
N LEU A 267 -7.40 -15.96 4.88
CA LEU A 267 -6.82 -14.70 5.35
C LEU A 267 -6.46 -14.79 6.83
N TYR A 268 -5.38 -14.10 7.20
CA TYR A 268 -4.94 -13.99 8.58
C TYR A 268 -5.93 -13.15 9.38
N SER A 269 -6.62 -13.80 10.32
CA SER A 269 -7.70 -13.21 11.12
C SER A 269 -7.61 -13.68 12.56
N PRO A 270 -6.50 -13.37 13.27
CA PRO A 270 -6.27 -13.84 14.63
C PRO A 270 -7.29 -13.28 15.62
N ARG A 271 -7.32 -13.92 16.78
CA ARG A 271 -8.03 -13.43 17.96
C ARG A 271 -7.06 -13.48 19.16
N PRO A 272 -6.69 -12.34 19.76
CA PRO A 272 -7.18 -10.98 19.49
C PRO A 272 -6.78 -10.44 18.09
N TYR A 273 -7.50 -9.42 17.61
CA TYR A 273 -7.12 -8.67 16.40
C TYR A 273 -5.69 -8.14 16.55
N GLU A 274 -4.98 -7.93 15.45
CA GLU A 274 -3.60 -7.43 15.41
C GLU A 274 -3.53 -6.25 14.44
N ASP A 275 -3.21 -5.06 14.97
CA ASP A 275 -3.26 -3.82 14.20
C ASP A 275 -2.19 -3.86 13.11
N GLY A 276 -2.59 -3.54 11.88
CA GLY A 276 -1.75 -3.59 10.68
C GLY A 276 -1.45 -5.00 10.13
N SER A 277 -1.93 -6.07 10.78
CA SER A 277 -1.75 -7.44 10.28
C SER A 277 -3.03 -8.23 10.04
N SER A 278 -4.02 -8.12 10.93
CA SER A 278 -5.30 -8.80 10.74
C SER A 278 -6.01 -8.32 9.48
N VAL A 279 -6.66 -9.26 8.78
CA VAL A 279 -7.40 -9.09 7.52
C VAL A 279 -6.49 -8.87 6.30
N THR A 280 -5.37 -8.15 6.45
CA THR A 280 -4.51 -7.67 5.36
C THR A 280 -3.44 -8.65 4.89
N HIS A 281 -3.46 -9.88 5.42
CA HIS A 281 -2.47 -10.92 5.12
C HIS A 281 -3.11 -12.26 4.76
N LEU A 282 -2.35 -13.09 4.07
CA LEU A 282 -2.62 -14.52 3.95
C LEU A 282 -2.32 -15.23 5.28
N ASP A 283 -3.08 -16.30 5.58
CA ASP A 283 -2.91 -17.06 6.82
C ASP A 283 -1.56 -17.78 6.88
N GLU A 284 -0.71 -17.40 7.84
CA GLU A 284 0.64 -17.95 8.05
C GLU A 284 0.67 -19.47 8.17
N ASN A 285 -0.29 -20.08 8.87
CA ASN A 285 -0.29 -21.55 9.05
C ASN A 285 -0.64 -22.30 7.76
N THR A 286 -1.38 -21.65 6.85
CA THR A 286 -1.80 -22.22 5.57
C THR A 286 -0.73 -21.99 4.50
N PHE A 287 -0.14 -20.80 4.47
CA PHE A 287 0.84 -20.37 3.47
C PHE A 287 2.21 -20.14 4.09
N PHE A 288 2.65 -21.06 4.95
CA PHE A 288 3.88 -20.94 5.73
C PHE A 288 5.15 -20.83 4.87
N SER A 289 6.23 -20.41 5.53
CA SER A 289 7.59 -20.35 4.98
C SER A 289 7.99 -21.61 4.19
N GLY A 290 8.44 -21.43 2.95
CA GLY A 290 8.80 -22.52 2.04
C GLY A 290 7.68 -22.96 1.10
N THR A 291 6.48 -22.39 1.23
CA THR A 291 5.47 -22.42 0.16
C THR A 291 5.67 -21.26 -0.82
N ALA A 292 5.19 -21.40 -2.05
CA ALA A 292 5.29 -20.36 -3.07
C ALA A 292 4.45 -19.10 -2.77
N ASN A 293 3.59 -19.12 -1.74
CA ASN A 293 2.61 -18.07 -1.44
C ASN A 293 2.83 -17.39 -0.08
N ALA A 294 4.02 -17.56 0.50
CA ALA A 294 4.35 -17.04 1.83
C ALA A 294 4.60 -15.53 1.86
N VAL A 295 4.80 -14.86 0.71
CA VAL A 295 5.27 -13.47 0.72
C VAL A 295 4.33 -12.53 1.48
N MET A 296 3.01 -12.74 1.43
CA MET A 296 2.00 -11.86 2.04
C MET A 296 1.44 -12.44 3.35
N THR A 297 2.20 -13.28 4.05
CA THR A 297 1.87 -13.69 5.43
C THR A 297 2.45 -12.66 6.43
N PRO A 298 1.89 -12.53 7.65
CA PRO A 298 2.16 -11.39 8.54
C PRO A 298 3.54 -11.38 9.19
N VAL A 299 4.33 -12.45 9.01
CA VAL A 299 5.60 -12.62 9.69
C VAL A 299 6.70 -13.05 8.72
N LEU A 300 7.91 -12.57 8.96
CA LEU A 300 9.13 -13.06 8.33
C LEU A 300 9.99 -13.71 9.40
N ASP A 301 10.38 -14.95 9.18
CA ASP A 301 11.36 -15.62 10.02
C ASP A 301 12.80 -15.12 9.69
N PRO A 302 13.72 -15.04 10.66
CA PRO A 302 15.14 -14.84 10.36
C PRO A 302 15.66 -15.87 9.36
N GLY A 303 16.43 -15.43 8.37
CA GLY A 303 16.96 -16.29 7.30
C GLY A 303 15.95 -16.65 6.20
N GLU A 304 14.68 -16.26 6.32
CA GLU A 304 13.68 -16.51 5.30
C GLU A 304 13.88 -15.64 4.06
N VAL A 305 13.65 -16.25 2.89
CA VAL A 305 13.94 -15.64 1.59
C VAL A 305 12.75 -15.80 0.63
N PHE A 306 12.26 -14.67 0.13
CA PHE A 306 11.23 -14.58 -0.91
C PHE A 306 11.77 -13.88 -2.14
N ARG A 307 11.50 -14.45 -3.32
CA ARG A 307 11.97 -13.94 -4.62
C ARG A 307 10.85 -13.89 -5.67
N SER A 308 9.61 -14.00 -5.24
CA SER A 308 8.41 -13.86 -6.06
C SER A 308 7.24 -13.48 -5.16
N PRO A 309 6.25 -12.71 -5.65
CA PRO A 309 5.03 -12.47 -4.89
C PRO A 309 4.20 -13.75 -4.67
N GLY A 310 4.39 -14.76 -5.51
CA GLY A 310 3.62 -16.00 -5.45
C GLY A 310 2.29 -15.94 -6.22
N PRO A 311 1.82 -17.08 -6.74
CA PRO A 311 0.66 -17.12 -7.62
C PRO A 311 -0.64 -16.62 -6.97
N ILE A 312 -0.85 -16.85 -5.67
CA ILE A 312 -2.07 -16.38 -4.99
C ILE A 312 -2.05 -14.86 -4.85
N ALA A 313 -0.93 -14.26 -4.46
CA ALA A 313 -0.85 -12.81 -4.31
C ALA A 313 -1.05 -12.08 -5.65
N LEU A 314 -0.44 -12.60 -6.72
CA LEU A 314 -0.64 -12.09 -8.07
C LEU A 314 -2.10 -12.23 -8.51
N ALA A 315 -2.74 -13.36 -8.25
CA ALA A 315 -4.14 -13.59 -8.59
C ALA A 315 -5.11 -12.70 -7.80
N MET A 316 -4.84 -12.44 -6.52
CA MET A 316 -5.62 -11.48 -5.73
C MET A 316 -5.50 -10.06 -6.29
N MET A 317 -4.32 -9.68 -6.79
CA MET A 317 -4.14 -8.41 -7.48
C MET A 317 -4.95 -8.32 -8.77
N GLU A 318 -5.00 -9.41 -9.56
CA GLU A 318 -5.85 -9.48 -10.75
C GLU A 318 -7.34 -9.39 -10.43
N ASP A 319 -7.79 -10.00 -9.32
CA ASP A 319 -9.16 -9.84 -8.82
C ASP A 319 -9.45 -8.36 -8.49
N MET A 320 -8.53 -7.67 -7.78
CA MET A 320 -8.70 -6.25 -7.40
C MET A 320 -8.75 -5.25 -8.57
N LEU A 321 -8.31 -5.66 -9.77
CA LEU A 321 -8.42 -4.86 -11.00
C LEU A 321 -9.78 -5.00 -11.69
N GLN A 322 -10.64 -5.89 -11.20
CA GLN A 322 -11.96 -6.16 -11.76
C GLN A 322 -13.06 -5.54 -10.89
N LYS A 323 -14.27 -5.51 -11.42
CA LYS A 323 -15.44 -5.14 -10.63
C LYS A 323 -15.76 -6.30 -9.67
N PRO A 324 -15.75 -6.10 -8.34
CA PRO A 324 -16.08 -7.17 -7.42
C PRO A 324 -17.52 -7.67 -7.64
N PRO A 325 -17.81 -8.94 -7.30
CA PRO A 325 -19.16 -9.44 -7.40
C PRO A 325 -20.08 -8.67 -6.44
N ALA A 326 -21.31 -8.42 -6.90
CA ALA A 326 -22.37 -7.82 -6.08
C ALA A 326 -22.73 -8.69 -4.87
#